data_AF-K6E2V0-F1
#
_entry.id   AF-K6E2V0-F1
#
_cell.length_a   1.000
_cell.length_b   1.000
_cell.length_c   1.000
_cell.angle_alpha   90.00
_cell.angle_beta   90.00
_cell.angle_gamma   90.00
#
_symmetry.space_group_name_H-M   'P 1'
#
loop_
_entity.id
_entity.type
_entity.pdbx_description
1 polymer ?
#
loop_
_entity_poly.entity_id
_entity_poly.type
_entity_poly.pdbx_seq_one_letter_code
_entity_poly.pdbx_strand_id
1 'polypeptide(L)'
;MAQTIRIKRGTKSQLDTYGALLQGEMGFCTDTKEVFIGDGTSNILLCRVMSGTLAARPNAGVLGRLYYVTSGTDLGYIFMDDGATWKKLNVQTLDDLPDGTTYSRVKKADVTNGSVNKVSDGTNTKTAKEIKDHIDDVTQHRKINDNGVSVTDLWSAQKINTEIYNAIRGLEWQDSVKSKTITAPPASPIKNDRYLIPSNATGAWSGKGDQVVHYNGAAWEYYVPNLGWSIYVDSENKNYVYNGTSWVRSGEANQNIIAGNGLTGGGQGDSVTLTVGAGNGITVASTSISVKAGKGITVNSTGVEANIDNDSIIYDSANGNKLTVSVVDGGTF
;
A
#
# COMPACT_ATOMS: atom_id res chain seq x y z
N MET A 1 11.25 86.36 -45.12
CA MET A 1 12.26 85.92 -46.10
C MET A 1 12.66 84.50 -45.75
N ALA A 2 12.45 83.52 -46.64
CA ALA A 2 12.93 82.16 -46.43
C ALA A 2 14.43 82.13 -46.74
N GLN A 3 15.25 81.72 -45.77
CA GLN A 3 16.68 81.49 -46.00
C GLN A 3 16.85 80.09 -46.58
N THR A 4 17.40 79.99 -47.80
CA THR A 4 17.79 78.70 -48.39
C THR A 4 19.23 78.40 -47.99
N ILE A 5 19.41 77.44 -47.10
CA ILE A 5 20.75 76.94 -46.73
C ILE A 5 21.21 76.00 -47.84
N ARG A 6 22.35 76.31 -48.46
CA ARG A 6 23.02 75.43 -49.42
C ARG A 6 24.19 74.75 -48.72
N ILE A 7 24.16 73.43 -48.65
CA ILE A 7 25.29 72.64 -48.17
C ILE A 7 26.25 72.35 -49.31
N LYS A 8 27.50 72.04 -48.98
CA LYS A 8 28.51 71.68 -49.96
C LYS A 8 28.10 70.36 -50.62
N ARG A 9 28.08 70.32 -51.95
CA ARG A 9 27.57 69.17 -52.71
C ARG A 9 28.38 68.92 -53.98
N GLY A 10 28.54 67.66 -54.35
CA GLY A 10 29.30 67.21 -55.53
C GLY A 10 29.31 65.69 -55.60
N THR A 11 30.08 65.09 -56.50
CA THR A 11 30.33 63.64 -56.47
C THR A 11 31.23 63.28 -55.27
N LYS A 12 31.30 62.00 -54.89
CA LYS A 12 32.20 61.55 -53.81
C LYS A 12 33.67 61.88 -54.11
N SER A 13 34.09 61.67 -55.36
CA SER A 13 35.43 62.04 -55.82
C SER A 13 35.70 63.55 -55.74
N GLN A 14 34.70 64.39 -56.03
CA GLN A 14 34.81 65.84 -55.86
C GLN A 14 34.96 66.21 -54.39
N LEU A 15 34.20 65.58 -53.50
CA LEU A 15 34.31 65.82 -52.06
C LEU A 15 35.71 65.44 -51.53
N ASP A 16 36.27 64.33 -51.99
CA ASP A 16 37.62 63.91 -51.58
C ASP A 16 38.70 64.87 -52.12
N THR A 17 38.50 65.43 -53.32
CA THR A 17 39.38 66.45 -53.91
C THR A 17 39.32 67.77 -53.15
N TYR A 18 38.16 68.14 -52.59
CA TYR A 18 38.01 69.35 -51.77
C TYR A 18 38.67 69.27 -50.39
N GLY A 19 39.11 68.08 -49.97
CA GLY A 19 39.72 67.86 -48.65
C GLY A 19 38.71 67.82 -47.51
N ALA A 20 39.22 67.89 -46.28
CA ALA A 20 38.39 67.87 -45.08
C ALA A 20 37.50 69.13 -45.00
N LEU A 21 36.21 68.91 -44.78
CA LEU A 21 35.24 69.95 -44.48
C LEU A 21 35.54 70.57 -43.10
N LEU A 22 35.13 71.82 -42.91
CA LEU A 22 35.25 72.47 -41.60
C LEU A 22 34.45 71.72 -40.53
N GLN A 23 34.82 71.91 -39.27
CA GLN A 23 34.10 71.30 -38.16
C GLN A 23 32.62 71.69 -38.19
N GLY A 24 31.74 70.70 -38.31
CA GLY A 24 30.29 70.87 -38.40
C GLY A 24 29.75 71.20 -39.81
N GLU A 25 30.60 71.35 -40.81
CA GLU A 25 30.18 71.60 -42.19
C GLU A 25 29.64 70.31 -42.84
N MET A 26 28.46 70.39 -43.46
CA MET A 26 27.81 69.26 -44.11
C MET A 26 28.19 69.15 -45.59
N GLY A 27 28.51 67.93 -46.02
CA GLY A 27 28.74 67.55 -47.40
C GLY A 27 27.69 66.56 -47.90
N PHE A 28 27.21 66.73 -49.12
CA PHE A 28 26.33 65.76 -49.78
C PHE A 28 26.90 65.27 -51.11
N CYS A 29 27.08 63.96 -51.22
CA CYS A 29 27.54 63.30 -52.44
C CYS A 29 26.34 63.01 -53.36
N THR A 30 26.26 63.65 -54.52
CA THR A 30 25.12 63.56 -55.43
C THR A 30 25.06 62.23 -56.19
N ASP A 31 26.17 61.53 -56.32
CA ASP A 31 26.34 60.23 -56.98
C ASP A 31 26.06 59.07 -56.01
N THR A 32 26.69 59.06 -54.84
CA THR A 32 26.53 57.99 -53.84
C THR A 32 25.36 58.22 -52.90
N LYS A 33 24.78 59.43 -52.89
CA LYS A 33 23.73 59.86 -51.94
C LYS A 33 24.18 59.77 -50.48
N GLU A 34 25.50 59.85 -50.24
CA GLU A 34 26.09 59.86 -48.92
C GLU A 34 26.11 61.28 -48.35
N VAL A 35 25.83 61.39 -47.06
CA VAL A 35 25.94 62.63 -46.29
C VAL A 35 27.16 62.51 -45.39
N PHE A 36 28.00 63.55 -45.38
CA PHE A 36 29.19 63.65 -44.55
C PHE A 36 29.11 64.88 -43.65
N ILE A 37 29.80 64.83 -42.52
CA ILE A 37 30.07 66.00 -41.68
C ILE A 37 31.58 66.12 -41.46
N GLY A 38 32.10 67.34 -41.60
CA GLY A 38 33.50 67.63 -41.30
C GLY A 38 33.75 67.70 -39.81
N ASP A 39 34.89 67.20 -39.35
CA ASP A 39 35.42 67.48 -38.01
C ASP A 39 36.59 68.50 -38.05
N GLY A 40 36.89 69.05 -39.23
CA GLY A 40 38.02 69.94 -39.50
C GLY A 40 39.30 69.22 -39.94
N THR A 41 39.37 67.89 -39.82
CA THR A 41 40.52 67.04 -40.20
C THR A 41 40.13 65.93 -41.18
N SER A 42 38.88 65.47 -41.14
CA SER A 42 38.34 64.39 -41.95
C SER A 42 36.83 64.57 -42.19
N ASN A 43 36.34 63.91 -43.24
CA ASN A 43 34.91 63.86 -43.57
C ASN A 43 34.32 62.57 -42.99
N ILE A 44 33.55 62.69 -41.91
CA ILE A 44 32.90 61.56 -41.25
C ILE A 44 31.60 61.25 -42.00
N LEU A 45 31.41 59.99 -42.44
CA LEU A 45 30.15 59.57 -43.03
C LEU A 45 29.05 59.60 -41.97
N LEU A 46 27.98 60.36 -42.22
CA LEU A 46 26.82 60.43 -41.36
C LEU A 46 25.83 59.32 -41.71
N CYS A 47 25.40 59.27 -42.98
CA CYS A 47 24.49 58.24 -43.45
C CYS A 47 24.47 58.16 -44.98
N ARG A 48 23.92 57.05 -45.47
CA ARG A 48 23.46 56.88 -46.86
C ARG A 48 22.13 56.17 -46.79
N VAL A 49 21.09 56.74 -47.40
CA VAL A 49 19.79 56.07 -47.48
C VAL A 49 19.60 55.54 -48.90
N MET A 50 19.39 54.23 -49.00
CA MET A 50 19.14 53.52 -50.25
C MET A 50 17.80 52.79 -50.17
N SER A 51 17.21 52.51 -51.33
CA SER A 51 16.00 51.71 -51.41
C SER A 51 15.96 50.89 -52.69
N GLY A 52 15.38 49.71 -52.65
CA GLY A 52 15.24 48.84 -53.82
C GLY A 52 14.90 47.40 -53.46
N THR A 53 15.10 46.47 -54.39
CA THR A 53 14.98 45.04 -54.10
C THR A 53 16.09 44.60 -53.13
N LEU A 54 15.89 43.53 -52.35
CA LEU A 54 16.93 43.03 -51.44
C LEU A 54 18.23 42.67 -52.19
N ALA A 55 18.11 42.09 -53.38
CA ALA A 55 19.25 41.69 -54.21
C ALA A 55 20.04 42.88 -54.78
N ALA A 56 19.41 44.06 -54.90
CA ALA A 56 20.08 45.28 -55.35
C ALA A 56 20.89 45.98 -54.25
N ARG A 57 20.85 45.46 -53.01
CA ARG A 57 21.60 46.02 -51.89
C ARG A 57 23.11 45.78 -52.08
N PRO A 58 23.97 46.81 -51.96
CA PRO A 58 25.42 46.63 -52.04
C PRO A 58 25.95 45.68 -50.96
N ASN A 59 27.12 45.08 -51.20
CA ASN A 59 27.84 44.34 -50.17
C ASN A 59 28.07 45.22 -48.93
N ALA A 60 27.91 44.64 -47.74
CA ALA A 60 28.20 45.32 -46.48
C ALA A 60 29.70 45.70 -46.41
N GLY A 61 30.00 46.76 -45.68
CA GLY A 61 31.38 47.25 -45.57
C GLY A 61 31.53 48.71 -45.18
N VAL A 62 30.41 49.44 -45.01
CA VAL A 62 30.44 50.85 -44.61
C VAL A 62 29.40 51.07 -43.52
N LEU A 63 29.87 51.31 -42.30
CA LEU A 63 29.04 51.57 -41.13
C LEU A 63 28.11 52.77 -41.38
N GLY A 64 26.84 52.64 -40.98
CA GLY A 64 25.87 53.74 -40.97
C GLY A 64 25.05 53.90 -42.25
N ARG A 65 25.19 52.99 -43.23
CA ARG A 65 24.28 52.95 -44.39
C ARG A 65 22.95 52.32 -44.01
N LEU A 66 21.86 52.87 -44.53
CA LEU A 66 20.50 52.36 -44.38
C LEU A 66 19.96 51.90 -45.74
N TYR A 67 19.22 50.79 -45.74
CA TYR A 67 18.59 50.24 -46.93
C TYR A 67 17.14 49.85 -46.66
N TYR A 68 16.21 50.46 -47.37
CA TYR A 68 14.78 50.13 -47.31
C TYR A 68 14.38 49.20 -48.46
N VAL A 69 13.81 48.04 -48.16
CA VAL A 69 13.41 47.08 -49.18
C VAL A 69 12.02 47.42 -49.73
N THR A 70 11.92 47.61 -51.05
CA THR A 70 10.71 48.10 -51.72
C THR A 70 9.90 47.02 -52.44
N SER A 71 10.36 45.76 -52.48
CA SER A 71 9.62 44.63 -53.04
C SER A 71 10.25 43.28 -52.67
N GLY A 72 9.51 42.19 -52.89
CA GLY A 72 9.94 40.82 -52.60
C GLY A 72 9.61 40.36 -51.18
N THR A 73 10.24 39.28 -50.73
CA THR A 73 9.97 38.61 -49.45
C THR A 73 10.30 39.47 -48.23
N ASP A 74 11.20 40.44 -48.37
CA ASP A 74 11.60 41.37 -47.31
C ASP A 74 11.00 42.79 -47.50
N LEU A 75 9.94 42.96 -48.31
CA LEU A 75 9.26 44.24 -48.49
C LEU A 75 8.96 44.90 -47.13
N GLY A 76 9.34 46.17 -46.97
CA GLY A 76 9.07 46.95 -45.75
C GLY A 76 10.15 46.83 -44.67
N TYR A 77 11.15 45.95 -44.83
CA TYR A 77 12.28 45.90 -43.91
C TYR A 77 13.30 47.02 -44.16
N ILE A 78 13.83 47.54 -43.06
CA ILE A 78 14.95 48.47 -43.01
C ILE A 78 16.17 47.68 -42.54
N PHE A 79 17.27 47.80 -43.28
CA PHE A 79 18.57 47.26 -42.89
C PHE A 79 19.57 48.38 -42.60
N MET A 80 20.44 48.14 -41.63
CA MET A 80 21.60 48.98 -41.34
C MET A 80 22.87 48.19 -41.58
N ASP A 81 23.82 48.78 -42.30
CA ASP A 81 25.17 48.24 -42.44
C ASP A 81 25.98 48.61 -41.19
N ASP A 82 26.43 47.59 -40.47
CA ASP A 82 27.28 47.76 -39.27
C ASP A 82 28.78 47.82 -39.61
N GLY A 83 29.13 47.82 -40.91
CA GLY A 83 30.50 47.77 -41.40
C GLY A 83 30.98 46.36 -41.74
N ALA A 84 30.27 45.30 -41.33
CA ALA A 84 30.58 43.91 -41.66
C ALA A 84 29.40 43.18 -42.30
N THR A 85 28.19 43.43 -41.83
CA THR A 85 26.95 42.79 -42.28
C THR A 85 25.78 43.78 -42.26
N TRP A 86 24.77 43.51 -43.08
CA TRP A 86 23.49 44.22 -42.99
C TRP A 86 22.61 43.60 -41.90
N LYS A 87 22.28 44.38 -40.86
CA LYS A 87 21.37 44.01 -39.78
C LYS A 87 19.96 44.52 -40.05
N LYS A 88 18.95 43.68 -39.86
CA LYS A 88 17.53 44.06 -39.94
C LYS A 88 17.17 44.89 -38.71
N LEU A 89 16.52 46.04 -38.88
CA LEU A 89 16.23 46.99 -37.80
C LEU A 89 14.79 46.93 -37.28
N ASN A 90 13.82 46.63 -38.14
CA ASN A 90 12.41 46.60 -37.76
C ASN A 90 11.85 45.18 -37.71
N VAL A 91 10.81 45.05 -36.90
CA VAL A 91 10.00 43.84 -36.70
C VAL A 91 8.68 44.10 -37.42
N GLN A 92 8.28 43.22 -38.35
CA GLN A 92 7.00 43.35 -39.03
C GLN A 92 5.95 42.42 -38.44
N THR A 93 6.37 41.27 -37.90
CA THR A 93 5.51 40.31 -37.24
C THR A 93 6.09 39.91 -35.88
N LEU A 94 5.23 39.45 -34.97
CA LEU A 94 5.68 38.92 -33.68
C LEU A 94 6.58 37.67 -33.84
N ASP A 95 6.51 37.01 -35.00
CA ASP A 95 7.33 35.86 -35.33
C ASP A 95 8.80 36.24 -35.57
N ASP A 96 9.09 37.50 -35.93
CA ASP A 96 10.44 38.04 -36.13
C ASP A 96 11.16 38.36 -34.81
N LEU A 97 10.45 38.34 -33.67
CA LEU A 97 11.06 38.54 -32.36
C LEU A 97 11.73 37.25 -31.86
N PRO A 98 12.98 37.31 -31.37
CA PRO A 98 13.55 36.19 -30.64
C PRO A 98 12.81 35.97 -29.32
N ASP A 99 12.93 34.76 -28.77
CA ASP A 99 12.46 34.51 -27.41
C ASP A 99 13.21 35.39 -26.40
N GLY A 100 12.51 35.80 -25.34
CA GLY A 100 13.10 36.58 -24.27
C GLY A 100 13.94 35.72 -23.32
N THR A 101 14.69 36.38 -22.44
CA THR A 101 15.48 35.68 -21.40
C THR A 101 14.63 35.11 -20.27
N THR A 102 13.43 35.65 -20.06
CA THR A 102 12.49 35.24 -19.00
C THR A 102 11.25 34.53 -19.54
N TYR A 103 10.80 34.93 -20.74
CA TYR A 103 9.59 34.40 -21.35
C TYR A 103 9.87 33.96 -22.78
N SER A 104 9.53 32.70 -23.08
CA SER A 104 9.46 32.17 -24.43
C SER A 104 8.08 32.40 -25.05
N ARG A 105 8.00 32.35 -26.38
CA ARG A 105 6.72 32.45 -27.08
C ARG A 105 5.95 31.13 -26.98
N VAL A 106 4.63 31.24 -26.83
CA VAL A 106 3.72 30.08 -26.91
C VAL A 106 3.12 30.03 -28.31
N LYS A 107 3.06 28.85 -28.92
CA LYS A 107 2.46 28.67 -30.24
C LYS A 107 0.98 29.07 -30.19
N LYS A 108 0.50 29.76 -31.23
CA LYS A 108 -0.92 30.15 -31.34
C LYS A 108 -1.89 28.96 -31.25
N ALA A 109 -1.50 27.81 -31.79
CA ALA A 109 -2.29 26.57 -31.72
C ALA A 109 -2.45 26.04 -30.27
N ASP A 110 -1.56 26.45 -29.37
CA ASP A 110 -1.53 25.99 -27.97
C ASP A 110 -2.21 27.00 -27.03
N VAL A 111 -2.80 28.06 -27.57
CA VAL A 111 -3.54 29.09 -26.83
C VAL A 111 -4.98 29.14 -27.32
N THR A 112 -5.93 29.16 -26.38
CA THR A 112 -7.36 29.32 -26.66
C THR A 112 -7.92 30.35 -25.70
N ASN A 113 -8.53 31.41 -26.24
CA ASN A 113 -9.05 32.55 -25.45
C ASN A 113 -8.02 33.11 -24.44
N GLY A 114 -6.75 33.18 -24.83
CA GLY A 114 -5.67 33.72 -23.98
C GLY A 114 -5.11 32.75 -22.92
N SER A 115 -5.61 31.51 -22.85
CA SER A 115 -5.12 30.48 -21.93
C SER A 115 -4.41 29.35 -22.68
N VAL A 116 -3.37 28.78 -22.08
CA VAL A 116 -2.72 27.58 -22.64
C VAL A 116 -3.70 26.41 -22.58
N ASN A 117 -3.88 25.71 -23.70
CA ASN A 117 -4.93 24.67 -23.83
C ASN A 117 -4.46 23.25 -23.51
N LYS A 118 -3.15 23.04 -23.30
CA LYS A 118 -2.54 21.74 -23.00
C LYS A 118 -1.29 21.88 -22.16
N VAL A 119 -0.96 20.85 -21.40
CA VAL A 119 0.35 20.69 -20.77
C VAL A 119 1.20 19.81 -21.68
N SER A 120 2.42 20.24 -21.99
CA SER A 120 3.33 19.48 -22.86
C SER A 120 4.78 19.73 -22.48
N ASP A 121 5.60 18.67 -22.52
CA ASP A 121 7.07 18.71 -22.42
C ASP A 121 7.75 18.58 -23.80
N GLY A 122 6.95 18.63 -24.89
CA GLY A 122 7.40 18.41 -26.27
C GLY A 122 7.29 16.96 -26.75
N THR A 123 7.08 16.00 -25.86
CA THR A 123 6.90 14.57 -26.18
C THR A 123 5.56 14.07 -25.64
N ASN A 124 5.33 14.24 -24.35
CA ASN A 124 4.07 13.95 -23.68
C ASN A 124 3.17 15.18 -23.75
N THR A 125 1.91 14.97 -24.09
CA THR A 125 0.92 16.05 -24.17
C THR A 125 -0.41 15.59 -23.59
N LYS A 126 -1.00 16.43 -22.74
CA LYS A 126 -2.33 16.22 -22.18
C LYS A 126 -3.14 17.51 -22.17
N THR A 127 -4.40 17.40 -22.57
CA THR A 127 -5.37 18.50 -22.49
C THR A 127 -5.86 18.67 -21.05
N ALA A 128 -6.38 19.85 -20.73
CA ALA A 128 -7.01 20.10 -19.43
C ALA A 128 -8.18 19.12 -19.17
N LYS A 129 -8.91 18.72 -20.22
CA LYS A 129 -10.00 17.73 -20.10
C LYS A 129 -9.47 16.35 -19.72
N GLU A 130 -8.45 15.83 -20.41
CA GLU A 130 -7.90 14.50 -20.09
C GLU A 130 -7.30 14.46 -18.66
N ILE A 131 -6.62 15.53 -18.25
CA ILE A 131 -6.11 15.65 -16.88
C ILE A 131 -7.26 15.65 -15.87
N LYS A 132 -8.31 16.43 -16.15
CA LYS A 132 -9.50 16.48 -15.30
C LYS A 132 -10.19 15.12 -15.23
N ASP A 133 -10.39 14.46 -16.37
CA ASP A 133 -11.01 13.14 -16.44
C ASP A 133 -10.23 12.13 -15.58
N HIS A 134 -8.89 12.15 -15.61
CA HIS A 134 -8.08 11.30 -14.73
C HIS A 134 -8.19 11.66 -13.25
N ILE A 135 -8.11 12.96 -12.90
CA ILE A 135 -8.20 13.43 -11.50
C ILE A 135 -9.58 13.12 -10.91
N ASP A 136 -10.63 13.25 -11.72
CA ASP A 136 -12.00 12.94 -11.34
C ASP A 136 -12.32 11.45 -11.43
N ASP A 137 -11.50 10.64 -12.11
CA ASP A 137 -11.66 9.20 -12.19
C ASP A 137 -11.24 8.54 -10.90
N VAL A 138 -12.20 8.54 -10.00
CA VAL A 138 -12.21 7.83 -8.74
C VAL A 138 -11.89 6.33 -8.80
N THR A 139 -11.92 5.68 -9.98
CA THR A 139 -11.45 4.29 -10.11
C THR A 139 -9.93 4.21 -10.17
N GLN A 140 -9.26 5.28 -10.62
CA GLN A 140 -7.79 5.43 -10.64
C GLN A 140 -7.26 5.96 -9.30
N HIS A 141 -8.05 6.80 -8.61
CA HIS A 141 -7.72 7.34 -7.29
C HIS A 141 -8.41 6.49 -6.23
N ARG A 142 -7.70 5.49 -5.68
CA ARG A 142 -8.24 4.49 -4.73
C ARG A 142 -9.18 5.13 -3.70
N LYS A 143 -10.47 4.95 -3.90
CA LYS A 143 -11.53 5.41 -3.00
C LYS A 143 -11.51 4.62 -1.70
N ILE A 144 -11.79 5.31 -0.59
CA ILE A 144 -12.20 4.65 0.65
C ILE A 144 -13.60 4.06 0.43
N ASN A 145 -13.73 2.75 0.62
CA ASN A 145 -14.94 1.97 0.39
C ASN A 145 -15.15 0.99 1.56
N ASP A 146 -15.83 1.45 2.62
CA ASP A 146 -16.07 0.65 3.83
C ASP A 146 -17.00 -0.56 3.62
N ASN A 147 -17.66 -0.63 2.47
CA ASN A 147 -18.49 -1.76 2.05
C ASN A 147 -17.74 -2.71 1.10
N GLY A 148 -16.53 -2.35 0.69
CA GLY A 148 -15.71 -3.11 -0.24
C GLY A 148 -15.19 -4.40 0.37
N VAL A 149 -15.06 -5.43 -0.46
CA VAL A 149 -14.51 -6.75 -0.07
C VAL A 149 -13.45 -7.25 -1.06
N SER A 150 -13.10 -6.43 -2.07
CA SER A 150 -12.03 -6.73 -3.01
C SER A 150 -10.66 -6.54 -2.35
N VAL A 151 -9.65 -7.29 -2.82
CA VAL A 151 -8.26 -7.19 -2.35
C VAL A 151 -7.61 -5.82 -2.62
N THR A 152 -8.23 -4.99 -3.45
CA THR A 152 -7.77 -3.63 -3.77
C THR A 152 -8.61 -2.53 -3.13
N ASP A 153 -9.68 -2.86 -2.40
CA ASP A 153 -10.47 -1.87 -1.67
C ASP A 153 -9.64 -1.28 -0.51
N LEU A 154 -9.79 0.02 -0.28
CA LEU A 154 -9.25 0.67 0.91
C LEU A 154 -10.40 0.93 1.89
N TRP A 155 -10.23 0.56 3.15
CA TRP A 155 -11.17 0.87 4.22
C TRP A 155 -10.75 2.11 5.00
N SER A 156 -11.71 2.82 5.57
CA SER A 156 -11.48 3.90 6.51
C SER A 156 -10.84 3.35 7.78
N ALA A 157 -10.11 4.20 8.51
CA ALA A 157 -9.56 3.84 9.81
C ALA A 157 -10.68 3.39 10.79
N GLN A 158 -11.87 4.01 10.70
CA GLN A 158 -13.02 3.63 11.51
C GLN A 158 -13.49 2.20 11.22
N LYS A 159 -13.60 1.83 9.94
CA LYS A 159 -13.97 0.47 9.52
C LYS A 159 -12.92 -0.55 9.94
N ILE A 160 -11.64 -0.26 9.72
CA ILE A 160 -10.53 -1.13 10.13
C ILE A 160 -10.57 -1.37 11.65
N ASN A 161 -10.66 -0.31 12.44
CA ASN A 161 -10.76 -0.44 13.89
C ASN A 161 -11.98 -1.26 14.30
N THR A 162 -13.14 -1.03 13.67
CA THR A 162 -14.36 -1.78 13.94
C THR A 162 -14.19 -3.27 13.68
N GLU A 163 -13.62 -3.66 12.53
CA GLU A 163 -13.39 -5.06 12.19
C GLU A 163 -12.36 -5.72 13.12
N ILE A 164 -11.28 -5.00 13.48
CA ILE A 164 -10.31 -5.48 14.47
C ILE A 164 -10.99 -5.71 15.83
N TYR A 165 -11.76 -4.74 16.31
CA TYR A 165 -12.49 -4.87 17.58
C TYR A 165 -13.52 -5.99 17.56
N ASN A 166 -14.22 -6.17 16.44
CA ASN A 166 -15.15 -7.28 16.27
C ASN A 166 -14.42 -8.63 16.30
N ALA A 167 -13.25 -8.73 15.66
CA ALA A 167 -12.45 -9.95 15.63
C ALA A 167 -11.95 -10.38 17.03
N ILE A 168 -11.70 -9.42 17.92
CA ILE A 168 -11.25 -9.68 19.30
C ILE A 168 -12.38 -9.53 20.34
N ARG A 169 -13.63 -9.32 19.91
CA ARG A 169 -14.73 -8.96 20.82
C ARG A 169 -14.96 -10.05 21.85
N GLY A 170 -15.01 -9.66 23.13
CA GLY A 170 -15.19 -10.60 24.25
C GLY A 170 -13.89 -11.23 24.75
N LEU A 171 -12.74 -10.86 24.17
CA LEU A 171 -11.41 -11.23 24.66
C LEU A 171 -10.70 -10.00 25.22
N GLU A 172 -10.37 -10.02 26.50
CA GLU A 172 -9.55 -9.03 27.18
C GLU A 172 -8.12 -9.58 27.37
N TRP A 173 -7.31 -9.45 26.32
CA TRP A 173 -5.95 -9.98 26.30
C TRP A 173 -5.06 -9.38 27.39
N GLN A 174 -4.43 -10.26 28.15
CA GLN A 174 -3.34 -9.98 29.08
C GLN A 174 -2.04 -10.53 28.49
N ASP A 175 -0.86 -10.10 28.98
CA ASP A 175 0.39 -10.74 28.56
C ASP A 175 0.40 -12.23 28.92
N SER A 176 1.21 -12.99 28.18
CA SER A 176 1.32 -14.43 28.38
C SER A 176 1.83 -14.78 29.77
N VAL A 177 1.44 -15.97 30.21
CA VAL A 177 1.94 -16.59 31.43
C VAL A 177 2.83 -17.76 31.06
N LYS A 178 3.93 -17.93 31.79
CA LYS A 178 4.88 -19.03 31.57
C LYS A 178 4.24 -20.39 31.74
N SER A 179 3.40 -20.53 32.76
CA SER A 179 2.73 -21.78 33.09
C SER A 179 1.50 -21.56 33.97
N LYS A 180 0.62 -22.57 33.99
CA LYS A 180 -0.54 -22.68 34.87
C LYS A 180 -0.48 -23.85 35.85
N THR A 181 0.60 -24.64 35.83
CA THR A 181 0.73 -25.89 36.61
C THR A 181 1.77 -25.79 37.73
N ILE A 182 2.55 -24.71 37.78
CA ILE A 182 3.53 -24.46 38.84
C ILE A 182 2.79 -24.13 40.14
N THR A 183 2.96 -24.96 41.17
CA THR A 183 2.21 -24.86 42.44
C THR A 183 2.92 -24.04 43.51
N ALA A 184 4.16 -23.61 43.30
CA ALA A 184 4.91 -22.77 44.22
C ALA A 184 5.71 -21.71 43.45
N PRO A 185 5.85 -20.48 43.97
CA PRO A 185 6.67 -19.46 43.31
C PRO A 185 8.11 -19.98 43.10
N PRO A 186 8.71 -19.74 41.92
CA PRO A 186 10.13 -20.01 41.71
C PRO A 186 10.98 -19.35 42.79
N ALA A 187 12.05 -20.02 43.23
CA ALA A 187 12.96 -19.50 44.25
C ALA A 187 13.71 -18.23 43.78
N SER A 188 13.95 -18.11 42.47
CA SER A 188 14.62 -16.99 41.84
C SER A 188 13.81 -16.48 40.63
N PRO A 189 12.69 -15.78 40.85
CA PRO A 189 11.89 -15.25 39.76
C PRO A 189 12.59 -14.07 39.10
N ILE A 190 12.42 -13.95 37.78
CA ILE A 190 12.96 -12.83 37.00
C ILE A 190 11.86 -11.78 36.81
N LYS A 191 12.23 -10.50 36.73
CA LYS A 191 11.28 -9.43 36.43
C LYS A 191 10.48 -9.76 35.18
N ASN A 192 9.16 -9.57 35.25
CA ASN A 192 8.17 -9.93 34.22
C ASN A 192 7.83 -11.41 34.10
N ASP A 193 8.27 -12.24 35.05
CA ASP A 193 7.74 -13.59 35.18
C ASP A 193 6.26 -13.54 35.53
N ARG A 194 5.43 -14.23 34.75
CA ARG A 194 3.99 -14.33 34.97
C ARG A 194 3.54 -15.79 35.04
N TYR A 195 2.60 -16.08 35.93
CA TYR A 195 2.01 -17.41 36.09
C TYR A 195 0.51 -17.31 36.31
N LEU A 196 -0.24 -18.33 35.89
CA LEU A 196 -1.61 -18.55 36.37
C LEU A 196 -1.52 -19.48 37.59
N ILE A 197 -1.99 -19.03 38.74
CA ILE A 197 -1.87 -19.77 39.99
C ILE A 197 -2.88 -20.94 39.98
N PRO A 198 -2.42 -22.21 40.11
CA PRO A 198 -3.34 -23.35 40.21
C PRO A 198 -4.05 -23.37 41.57
N SER A 199 -5.21 -24.02 41.65
CA SER A 199 -6.04 -24.08 42.86
C SER A 199 -5.34 -24.71 44.07
N ASN A 200 -4.38 -25.60 43.85
CA ASN A 200 -3.58 -26.28 44.88
C ASN A 200 -2.23 -25.58 45.16
N ALA A 201 -2.13 -24.26 44.91
CA ALA A 201 -0.90 -23.52 45.13
C ALA A 201 -0.47 -23.44 46.60
N THR A 202 0.83 -23.32 46.79
CA THR A 202 1.55 -23.36 48.07
C THR A 202 2.49 -22.16 48.21
N GLY A 203 3.10 -21.99 49.39
CA GLY A 203 3.99 -20.88 49.68
C GLY A 203 3.28 -19.53 49.54
N ALA A 204 3.95 -18.55 48.93
CA ALA A 204 3.38 -17.20 48.74
C ALA A 204 2.17 -17.16 47.79
N TRP A 205 1.90 -18.25 47.05
CA TRP A 205 0.74 -18.35 46.16
C TRP A 205 -0.47 -19.03 46.81
N SER A 206 -0.34 -19.52 48.05
CA SER A 206 -1.43 -20.22 48.75
C SER A 206 -2.67 -19.33 48.92
N GLY A 207 -3.85 -19.88 48.61
CA GLY A 207 -5.13 -19.16 48.67
C GLY A 207 -5.37 -18.15 47.54
N LYS A 208 -4.51 -18.13 46.51
CA LYS A 208 -4.60 -17.21 45.35
C LYS A 208 -4.91 -17.93 44.04
N GLY A 209 -5.56 -19.10 44.11
CA GLY A 209 -5.96 -19.88 42.94
C GLY A 209 -6.73 -19.04 41.92
N ASP A 210 -6.54 -19.36 40.64
CA ASP A 210 -7.13 -18.70 39.47
C ASP A 210 -6.67 -17.26 39.22
N GLN A 211 -5.84 -16.67 40.08
CA GLN A 211 -5.25 -15.35 39.86
C GLN A 211 -4.05 -15.43 38.93
N VAL A 212 -3.86 -14.39 38.11
CA VAL A 212 -2.62 -14.20 37.37
C VAL A 212 -1.65 -13.45 38.26
N VAL A 213 -0.42 -13.93 38.36
CA VAL A 213 0.63 -13.31 39.17
C VAL A 213 1.76 -12.80 38.27
N HIS A 214 2.35 -11.66 38.62
CA HIS A 214 3.46 -11.04 37.91
C HIS A 214 4.56 -10.65 38.91
N TYR A 215 5.80 -11.05 38.65
CA TYR A 215 6.95 -10.59 39.42
C TYR A 215 7.43 -9.23 38.89
N ASN A 216 7.26 -8.16 39.67
CA ASN A 216 7.66 -6.80 39.27
C ASN A 216 9.18 -6.54 39.38
N GLY A 217 9.95 -7.52 39.87
CA GLY A 217 11.38 -7.44 40.13
C GLY A 217 11.74 -7.44 41.62
N ALA A 218 10.76 -7.21 42.50
CA ALA A 218 10.94 -7.22 43.96
C ALA A 218 9.87 -8.07 44.68
N ALA A 219 8.64 -8.11 44.17
CA ALA A 219 7.53 -8.84 44.76
C ALA A 219 6.58 -9.41 43.70
N TRP A 220 5.75 -10.36 44.12
CA TRP A 220 4.63 -10.87 43.34
C TRP A 220 3.43 -9.94 43.46
N GLU A 221 2.92 -9.49 42.32
CA GLU A 221 1.66 -8.77 42.18
C GLU A 221 0.58 -9.73 41.69
N TYR A 222 -0.62 -9.65 42.26
CA TYR A 222 -1.70 -10.60 42.03
C TYR A 222 -2.89 -9.90 41.41
N TYR A 223 -3.42 -10.48 40.33
CA TYR A 223 -4.48 -9.93 39.53
C TYR A 223 -5.67 -10.90 39.53
N VAL A 224 -6.81 -10.44 40.06
CA VAL A 224 -8.07 -11.18 40.04
C VAL A 224 -8.66 -11.09 38.64
N PRO A 225 -8.96 -12.22 37.97
CA PRO A 225 -9.47 -12.18 36.61
C PRO A 225 -10.92 -11.70 36.54
N ASN A 226 -11.23 -10.92 35.51
CA ASN A 226 -12.59 -10.57 35.13
C ASN A 226 -13.07 -11.43 33.96
N LEU A 227 -14.40 -11.54 33.79
CA LEU A 227 -15.01 -12.22 32.65
C LEU A 227 -14.42 -11.70 31.33
N GLY A 228 -13.95 -12.61 30.48
CA GLY A 228 -13.36 -12.29 29.19
C GLY A 228 -11.84 -12.14 29.20
N TRP A 229 -11.18 -12.08 30.37
CA TRP A 229 -9.72 -12.08 30.45
C TRP A 229 -9.13 -13.24 29.68
N SER A 230 -8.17 -12.94 28.81
CA SER A 230 -7.58 -13.90 27.88
C SER A 230 -6.07 -13.93 28.07
N ILE A 231 -5.51 -15.13 28.27
CA ILE A 231 -4.06 -15.34 28.42
C ILE A 231 -3.59 -16.43 27.48
N TYR A 232 -2.35 -16.30 27.02
CA TYR A 232 -1.61 -17.39 26.42
C TYR A 232 -0.74 -18.08 27.48
N VAL A 233 -0.77 -19.41 27.55
CA VAL A 233 0.05 -20.20 28.48
C VAL A 233 1.19 -20.84 27.71
N ASP A 234 2.41 -20.31 27.89
CA ASP A 234 3.59 -20.68 27.10
C ASP A 234 3.92 -22.18 27.21
N SER A 235 3.88 -22.74 28.43
CA SER A 235 4.20 -24.15 28.67
C SER A 235 3.25 -25.13 27.99
N GLU A 236 2.04 -24.70 27.61
CA GLU A 236 1.05 -25.52 26.92
C GLU A 236 0.86 -25.15 25.45
N ASN A 237 1.39 -24.00 25.02
CA ASN A 237 1.19 -23.42 23.69
C ASN A 237 -0.30 -23.20 23.36
N LYS A 238 -1.08 -22.71 24.34
CA LYS A 238 -2.56 -22.63 24.28
C LYS A 238 -3.14 -21.34 24.89
N ASN A 239 -4.27 -20.90 24.35
CA ASN A 239 -5.05 -19.77 24.84
C ASN A 239 -6.12 -20.19 25.85
N TYR A 240 -6.29 -19.38 26.88
CA TYR A 240 -7.30 -19.54 27.91
C TYR A 240 -8.09 -18.24 28.10
N VAL A 241 -9.39 -18.36 28.34
CA VAL A 241 -10.32 -17.27 28.63
C VAL A 241 -10.99 -17.53 29.97
N TYR A 242 -11.07 -16.52 30.82
CA TYR A 242 -11.82 -16.60 32.07
C TYR A 242 -13.32 -16.42 31.81
N ASN A 243 -14.12 -17.45 32.13
CA ASN A 243 -15.57 -17.45 31.88
C ASN A 243 -16.39 -16.85 33.04
N GLY A 244 -15.74 -16.16 33.99
CA GLY A 244 -16.36 -15.64 35.21
C GLY A 244 -16.32 -16.60 36.40
N THR A 245 -15.96 -17.87 36.18
CA THR A 245 -15.80 -18.87 37.24
C THR A 245 -14.47 -19.61 37.15
N SER A 246 -13.97 -19.90 35.95
CA SER A 246 -12.73 -20.64 35.71
C SER A 246 -12.07 -20.24 34.39
N TRP A 247 -10.77 -20.52 34.30
CA TRP A 247 -10.00 -20.40 33.06
C TRP A 247 -10.27 -21.60 32.15
N VAL A 248 -11.00 -21.37 31.06
CA VAL A 248 -11.31 -22.38 30.05
C VAL A 248 -10.49 -22.14 28.79
N ARG A 249 -10.19 -23.17 28.01
CA ARG A 249 -9.47 -22.98 26.75
C ARG A 249 -10.35 -22.29 25.71
N SER A 250 -9.72 -21.45 24.89
CA SER A 250 -10.39 -20.73 23.81
C SER A 250 -9.82 -21.12 22.45
N GLY A 251 -10.70 -21.27 21.45
CA GLY A 251 -10.31 -21.51 20.05
C GLY A 251 -10.34 -22.97 19.61
N GLU A 252 -10.81 -23.89 20.44
CA GLU A 252 -11.13 -25.27 20.03
C GLU A 252 -12.62 -25.39 19.69
N ALA A 253 -12.97 -26.26 18.74
CA ALA A 253 -14.37 -26.53 18.40
C ALA A 253 -15.12 -27.04 19.64
N ASN A 254 -16.35 -26.58 19.87
CA ASN A 254 -17.25 -27.20 20.85
C ASN A 254 -17.43 -28.67 20.47
N GLN A 255 -16.81 -29.57 21.23
CA GLN A 255 -16.87 -31.02 21.02
C GLN A 255 -18.18 -31.55 21.60
N ASN A 256 -19.27 -31.49 20.83
CA ASN A 256 -20.54 -32.07 21.27
C ASN A 256 -20.49 -33.60 21.14
N ILE A 257 -20.27 -34.30 22.25
CA ILE A 257 -20.31 -35.76 22.31
C ILE A 257 -21.72 -36.20 22.73
N ILE A 258 -22.50 -36.70 21.77
CA ILE A 258 -23.83 -37.28 22.03
C ILE A 258 -23.67 -38.78 22.23
N ALA A 259 -23.71 -39.23 23.48
CA ALA A 259 -23.75 -40.65 23.83
C ALA A 259 -25.19 -41.19 23.80
N GLY A 260 -25.40 -42.38 23.24
CA GLY A 260 -26.69 -43.10 23.36
C GLY A 260 -26.85 -43.76 24.74
N ASN A 261 -28.05 -44.21 25.10
CA ASN A 261 -28.40 -44.68 26.46
C ASN A 261 -27.52 -45.79 27.06
N GLY A 262 -26.76 -46.52 26.26
CA GLY A 262 -25.82 -47.56 26.71
C GLY A 262 -24.42 -47.06 27.08
N LEU A 263 -24.11 -45.79 26.80
CA LEU A 263 -22.86 -45.12 27.17
C LEU A 263 -23.20 -43.93 28.07
N THR A 264 -22.57 -43.88 29.22
CA THR A 264 -22.68 -42.77 30.18
C THR A 264 -21.38 -42.00 30.21
N GLY A 265 -21.44 -40.68 30.33
CA GLY A 265 -20.25 -39.83 30.36
C GLY A 265 -20.35 -38.69 29.36
N GLY A 266 -19.21 -38.10 29.04
CA GLY A 266 -19.10 -36.90 28.21
C GLY A 266 -17.85 -36.10 28.56
N GLY A 267 -17.71 -34.94 27.95
CA GLY A 267 -16.62 -34.01 28.21
C GLY A 267 -16.56 -32.95 27.13
N GLN A 268 -15.95 -31.82 27.46
CA GLN A 268 -15.62 -30.74 26.53
C GLN A 268 -14.13 -30.42 26.72
N GLY A 269 -13.38 -30.22 25.64
CA GLY A 269 -11.93 -29.94 25.71
C GLY A 269 -11.05 -31.21 25.81
N ASP A 270 -10.06 -31.20 26.71
CA ASP A 270 -8.92 -32.14 26.72
C ASP A 270 -9.22 -33.59 27.12
N SER A 271 -10.26 -33.83 27.90
CA SER A 271 -10.61 -35.17 28.34
C SER A 271 -12.10 -35.41 28.18
N VAL A 272 -12.41 -36.40 27.34
CA VAL A 272 -13.75 -36.94 27.17
C VAL A 272 -13.75 -38.31 27.82
N THR A 273 -14.53 -38.49 28.88
CA THR A 273 -14.68 -39.80 29.51
C THR A 273 -16.00 -40.40 29.06
N LEU A 274 -15.93 -41.49 28.32
CA LEU A 274 -17.08 -42.33 27.98
C LEU A 274 -16.95 -43.63 28.76
N THR A 275 -18.00 -44.00 29.48
CA THR A 275 -18.11 -45.23 30.26
C THR A 275 -19.31 -46.02 29.77
N VAL A 276 -19.23 -47.35 29.75
CA VAL A 276 -20.38 -48.19 29.43
C VAL A 276 -21.37 -48.15 30.60
N GLY A 277 -22.66 -48.01 30.31
CA GLY A 277 -23.70 -48.11 31.34
C GLY A 277 -23.87 -49.55 31.81
N ALA A 278 -23.83 -49.78 33.11
CA ALA A 278 -24.13 -51.11 33.67
C ALA A 278 -25.63 -51.41 33.51
N GLY A 279 -25.95 -52.40 32.68
CA GLY A 279 -27.32 -52.90 32.47
C GLY A 279 -27.54 -54.29 33.08
N ASN A 280 -28.76 -54.82 32.96
CA ASN A 280 -29.06 -56.20 33.34
C ASN A 280 -28.25 -57.16 32.45
N GLY A 281 -27.17 -57.74 32.99
CA GLY A 281 -26.30 -58.66 32.27
C GLY A 281 -24.88 -58.15 32.01
N ILE A 282 -24.56 -56.88 32.30
CA ILE A 282 -23.22 -56.31 32.10
C ILE A 282 -22.71 -55.74 33.42
N THR A 283 -21.48 -56.10 33.79
CA THR A 283 -20.73 -55.49 34.88
C THR A 283 -19.65 -54.59 34.29
N VAL A 284 -19.52 -53.38 34.81
CA VAL A 284 -18.53 -52.39 34.36
C VAL A 284 -17.62 -52.05 35.52
N ALA A 285 -16.32 -52.25 35.35
CA ALA A 285 -15.27 -51.88 36.29
C ALA A 285 -14.47 -50.67 35.75
N SER A 286 -13.53 -50.15 36.53
CA SER A 286 -12.75 -48.95 36.17
C SER A 286 -11.96 -49.09 34.86
N THR A 287 -11.56 -50.30 34.49
CA THR A 287 -10.72 -50.58 33.31
C THR A 287 -11.20 -51.79 32.50
N SER A 288 -12.36 -52.37 32.81
CA SER A 288 -12.87 -53.55 32.12
C SER A 288 -14.39 -53.63 32.13
N ILE A 289 -14.93 -54.42 31.20
CA ILE A 289 -16.34 -54.83 31.17
C ILE A 289 -16.42 -56.35 31.18
N SER A 290 -17.47 -56.89 31.81
CA SER A 290 -17.74 -58.33 31.81
C SER A 290 -19.24 -58.61 31.75
N VAL A 291 -19.61 -59.83 31.37
CA VAL A 291 -21.00 -60.30 31.39
C VAL A 291 -21.32 -60.85 32.78
N LYS A 292 -22.54 -60.60 33.27
CA LYS A 292 -23.05 -61.21 34.49
C LYS A 292 -23.58 -62.61 34.18
N ALA A 293 -23.04 -63.62 34.84
CA ALA A 293 -23.51 -65.00 34.72
C ALA A 293 -25.00 -65.11 35.08
N GLY A 294 -25.77 -65.71 34.17
CA GLY A 294 -27.17 -66.08 34.38
C GLY A 294 -27.31 -67.57 34.68
N LYS A 295 -28.54 -68.06 34.86
CA LYS A 295 -28.79 -69.49 35.01
C LYS A 295 -28.30 -70.23 33.75
N GLY A 296 -27.50 -71.28 33.95
CA GLY A 296 -26.97 -72.10 32.86
C GLY A 296 -25.82 -71.45 32.07
N ILE A 297 -25.28 -70.31 32.53
CA ILE A 297 -24.14 -69.64 31.90
C ILE A 297 -23.01 -69.49 32.93
N THR A 298 -21.80 -69.87 32.53
CA THR A 298 -20.56 -69.66 33.27
C THR A 298 -19.77 -68.54 32.60
N VAL A 299 -19.28 -67.59 33.39
CA VAL A 299 -18.38 -66.53 32.90
C VAL A 299 -17.07 -66.66 33.64
N ASN A 300 -15.99 -66.94 32.91
CA ASN A 300 -14.67 -67.25 33.45
C ASN A 300 -13.57 -66.63 32.56
N SER A 301 -12.32 -67.02 32.77
CA SER A 301 -11.17 -66.53 31.98
C SER A 301 -11.11 -67.07 30.55
N THR A 302 -11.85 -68.13 30.21
CA THR A 302 -11.91 -68.71 28.86
C THR A 302 -13.05 -68.13 28.03
N GLY A 303 -14.10 -67.57 28.67
CA GLY A 303 -15.14 -66.79 28.00
C GLY A 303 -16.48 -66.82 28.72
N VAL A 304 -17.54 -66.70 27.91
CA VAL A 304 -18.95 -66.91 28.33
C VAL A 304 -19.40 -68.24 27.74
N GLU A 305 -19.68 -69.20 28.61
CA GLU A 305 -19.89 -70.60 28.24
C GLU A 305 -21.23 -71.08 28.80
N ALA A 306 -21.88 -72.02 28.11
CA ALA A 306 -23.01 -72.73 28.70
C ALA A 306 -22.49 -73.64 29.82
N ASN A 307 -23.30 -73.85 30.86
CA ASN A 307 -23.01 -74.85 31.88
C ASN A 307 -23.35 -76.24 31.34
N ILE A 308 -22.32 -77.07 31.15
CA ILE A 308 -22.40 -78.39 30.53
C ILE A 308 -22.00 -79.41 31.59
N ASP A 309 -22.89 -80.34 31.89
CA ASP A 309 -22.65 -81.41 32.87
C ASP A 309 -21.85 -82.58 32.28
N ASN A 310 -21.68 -82.60 30.95
CA ASN A 310 -21.10 -83.69 30.16
C ASN A 310 -21.85 -85.02 30.33
N ASP A 311 -23.10 -84.97 30.76
CA ASP A 311 -23.93 -86.14 31.00
C ASP A 311 -25.25 -86.02 30.24
N SER A 312 -26.07 -85.01 30.57
CA SER A 312 -27.33 -84.73 29.86
C SER A 312 -27.12 -83.79 28.66
N ILE A 313 -26.21 -82.82 28.80
CA ILE A 313 -25.82 -81.88 27.75
C ILE A 313 -24.34 -82.11 27.47
N ILE A 314 -24.00 -82.31 26.20
CA ILE A 314 -22.63 -82.58 25.75
C ILE A 314 -22.18 -81.49 24.78
N TYR A 315 -20.91 -81.08 24.90
CA TYR A 315 -20.25 -80.17 23.99
C TYR A 315 -19.64 -80.91 22.80
N ASP A 316 -20.09 -80.57 21.59
CA ASP A 316 -19.53 -81.09 20.34
C ASP A 316 -18.60 -80.04 19.70
N SER A 317 -17.33 -80.10 20.09
CA SER A 317 -16.27 -79.25 19.55
C SER A 317 -15.92 -79.56 18.09
N ALA A 318 -16.18 -80.79 17.62
CA ALA A 318 -15.87 -81.21 16.26
C ALA A 318 -16.84 -80.62 15.23
N ASN A 319 -18.08 -80.31 15.64
CA ASN A 319 -19.13 -79.80 14.75
C ASN A 319 -19.51 -78.34 15.00
N GLY A 320 -18.52 -77.49 15.31
CA GLY A 320 -18.71 -76.04 15.40
C GLY A 320 -19.31 -75.57 16.74
N ASN A 321 -18.84 -76.14 17.84
CA ASN A 321 -19.18 -75.75 19.21
C ASN A 321 -20.68 -75.91 19.52
N LYS A 322 -21.27 -77.02 19.08
CA LYS A 322 -22.70 -77.30 19.30
C LYS A 322 -22.93 -77.87 20.70
N LEU A 323 -24.11 -77.59 21.24
CA LEU A 323 -24.65 -78.30 22.40
C LEU A 323 -25.59 -79.39 21.89
N THR A 324 -25.33 -80.63 22.26
CA THR A 324 -26.21 -81.77 21.95
C THR A 324 -26.76 -82.33 23.24
N VAL A 325 -27.95 -82.92 23.15
CA VAL A 325 -28.47 -83.76 24.24
C VAL A 325 -27.83 -85.13 24.10
N SER A 326 -27.40 -85.69 25.22
CA SER A 326 -26.91 -87.07 25.29
C SER A 326 -28.06 -88.07 25.11
N VAL A 327 -27.85 -89.33 25.50
CA VAL A 327 -28.91 -90.33 25.51
C VAL A 327 -30.05 -89.85 26.40
N VAL A 328 -31.17 -89.49 25.79
CA VAL A 328 -32.42 -89.28 26.52
C VAL A 328 -32.90 -90.66 26.93
N ASP A 329 -32.79 -90.99 28.22
CA ASP A 329 -33.50 -92.15 28.77
C ASP A 329 -34.99 -91.85 28.67
N GLY A 330 -35.57 -92.22 27.53
CA GLY A 330 -37.00 -92.06 27.24
C GLY A 330 -37.77 -93.12 28.00
N GLY A 331 -37.67 -93.06 29.33
CA GLY A 331 -38.00 -94.12 30.29
C GLY A 331 -39.16 -94.98 29.81
N THR A 332 -39.01 -96.30 29.95
CA THR A 332 -40.00 -97.27 29.48
C THR A 332 -41.41 -96.85 29.88
N PHE A 333 -42.21 -96.47 28.89
CA PHE A 333 -43.64 -96.18 29.03
C PHE A 333 -44.39 -97.39 29.60
#